data_AF-A0A371PE55-F1
#
_entry.id   AF-A0A371PE55-F1
#
_cell.length_a   1.000
_cell.length_b   1.000
_cell.length_c   1.000
_cell.angle_alpha   90.00
_cell.angle_beta   90.00
_cell.angle_gamma   90.00
#
_symmetry.space_group_name_H-M   'P 1'
#
loop_
_entity.id
_entity.type
_entity.pdbx_description
1 polymer ?
#
loop_
_entity_poly.entity_id
_entity_poly.type
_entity_poly.pdbx_seq_one_letter_code
_entity_poly.pdbx_strand_id
1 'polypeptide(L)'
;MVPAALTLRMVMGKQTFDNWVTSMQVTVPTSFSNEHEIIRTVRKAGYDTEKLAGSIITDLDFGRSHFFWEHINGQWTAVFSKSDSKQKIEVFINDLNKAVGRQIIDRGTLSETRNNSLSAFPTNFRDGELLFKTLKELGINPTRRGSEIVCKVEQSHLTFRQSGDHPFQVEIHNAPDLRKVFEYLSDIDADYRRCLQEAVYKKLKARTAEQNIAIESEEVLEDNSIVLTLNIGAD
;
A
#
# COMPACT_ATOMS: atom_id res chain seq x y z
N MET A 1 13.10 -13.83 -14.55
CA MET A 1 12.38 -13.64 -13.27
C MET A 1 11.98 -12.18 -13.22
N VAL A 2 10.67 -11.87 -13.23
CA VAL A 2 10.21 -10.48 -13.15
C VAL A 2 10.45 -10.00 -11.71
N PRO A 3 11.11 -8.84 -11.50
CA PRO A 3 11.30 -8.30 -10.15
C PRO A 3 9.97 -8.16 -9.41
N ALA A 4 9.91 -8.59 -8.15
CA ALA A 4 8.66 -8.62 -7.37
C ALA A 4 7.93 -7.27 -7.41
N ALA A 5 8.65 -6.14 -7.32
CA ALA A 5 8.08 -4.80 -7.40
C ALA A 5 7.32 -4.51 -8.72
N LEU A 6 7.74 -5.09 -9.85
CA LEU A 6 7.06 -4.94 -11.13
C LEU A 6 5.77 -5.77 -11.19
N THR A 7 5.79 -6.98 -10.64
CA THR A 7 4.58 -7.82 -10.49
C THR A 7 3.55 -7.13 -9.60
N LEU A 8 3.99 -6.58 -8.46
CA LEU A 8 3.16 -5.82 -7.52
C LEU A 8 2.53 -4.58 -8.21
N ARG A 9 3.34 -3.82 -8.96
CA ARG A 9 2.85 -2.64 -9.70
C ARG A 9 1.81 -2.97 -10.76
N MET A 10 1.94 -4.12 -11.44
CA MET A 10 0.97 -4.56 -12.45
C MET A 10 -0.37 -4.97 -11.84
N VAL A 11 -0.34 -5.69 -10.71
CA VAL A 11 -1.56 -6.14 -10.02
C VAL A 11 -2.31 -4.98 -9.36
N MET A 12 -1.59 -4.08 -8.69
CA MET A 12 -2.20 -2.98 -7.92
C MET A 12 -2.60 -1.77 -8.79
N GLY A 13 -2.04 -1.68 -10.00
CA GLY A 13 -2.04 -0.44 -10.79
C GLY A 13 -1.03 0.58 -10.26
N LYS A 14 -0.49 1.40 -11.18
CA LYS A 14 0.60 2.34 -10.91
C LYS A 14 0.34 3.27 -9.73
N GLN A 15 -0.84 3.88 -9.65
CA GLN A 15 -1.14 4.88 -8.64
C GLN A 15 -1.30 4.29 -7.23
N THR A 16 -1.92 3.12 -7.11
CA THR A 16 -2.04 2.39 -5.85
C THR A 16 -0.67 1.93 -5.35
N PHE A 17 0.20 1.48 -6.27
CA PHE A 17 1.58 1.11 -5.97
C PHE A 17 2.43 2.31 -5.53
N ASP A 18 2.35 3.44 -6.25
CA ASP A 18 3.11 4.64 -5.91
C ASP A 18 2.63 5.20 -4.53
N ASN A 19 1.32 5.22 -4.27
CA ASN A 19 0.75 5.57 -2.96
C ASN A 19 1.19 4.61 -1.84
N TRP A 20 1.38 3.33 -2.16
CA TRP A 20 1.87 2.30 -1.25
C TRP A 20 3.34 2.52 -0.89
N VAL A 21 4.21 2.79 -1.87
CA VAL A 21 5.61 3.14 -1.61
C VAL A 21 5.69 4.32 -0.65
N THR A 22 4.89 5.37 -0.88
CA THR A 22 4.84 6.54 0.01
C THR A 22 4.28 6.22 1.39
N SER A 23 3.25 5.38 1.51
CA SER A 23 2.64 5.03 2.80
C SER A 23 3.53 4.14 3.67
N MET A 24 4.54 3.50 3.09
CA MET A 24 5.53 2.68 3.77
C MET A 24 6.82 3.42 4.15
N GLN A 25 6.95 4.68 3.76
CA GLN A 25 8.16 5.47 3.99
C GLN A 25 7.97 6.45 5.14
N VAL A 26 9.05 6.70 5.87
CA VAL A 26 9.20 7.88 6.72
C VAL A 26 10.17 8.80 6.01
N THR A 27 9.67 9.97 5.59
CA THR A 27 10.49 11.00 4.97
C THR A 27 10.92 12.01 6.04
N VAL A 28 12.22 12.30 6.08
CA VAL A 28 12.82 13.23 7.02
C VAL A 28 13.55 14.30 6.22
N PRO A 29 12.94 15.49 6.02
CA PRO A 29 13.59 16.60 5.34
C PRO A 29 14.84 17.05 6.10
N THR A 30 15.85 17.48 5.34
CA THR A 30 17.16 17.88 5.87
C THR A 30 17.58 19.25 5.35
N SER A 31 18.49 19.93 6.05
CA SER A 31 19.07 21.20 5.59
C SER A 31 20.38 21.04 4.81
N PHE A 32 20.60 19.86 4.21
CA PHE A 32 21.74 19.64 3.32
C PHE A 32 21.59 20.42 2.02
N SER A 33 22.69 21.04 1.58
CA SER A 33 22.71 21.93 0.41
C SER A 33 22.97 21.17 -0.87
N ASN A 34 23.71 20.05 -0.79
CA ASN A 34 24.08 19.24 -1.94
C ASN A 34 24.53 17.82 -1.51
N GLU A 35 24.64 16.94 -2.49
CA GLU A 35 25.07 15.55 -2.33
C GLU A 35 26.46 15.42 -1.67
N HIS A 36 27.42 16.30 -1.99
CA HIS A 36 28.76 16.23 -1.40
C HIS A 36 28.73 16.47 0.11
N GLU A 37 27.85 17.37 0.57
CA GLU A 37 27.63 17.63 1.99
C GLU A 37 27.06 16.40 2.71
N ILE A 38 26.12 15.68 2.07
CA ILE A 38 25.54 14.44 2.59
C ILE A 38 26.63 13.38 2.77
N ILE A 39 27.34 13.03 1.69
CA ILE A 39 28.35 11.97 1.71
C ILE A 39 29.44 12.25 2.74
N ARG A 40 29.95 13.50 2.79
CA ARG A 40 30.97 13.91 3.75
C ARG A 40 30.47 13.79 5.18
N THR A 41 29.24 14.19 5.44
CA THR A 41 28.66 14.20 6.78
C THR A 41 28.39 12.80 7.29
N VAL A 42 27.79 11.95 6.45
CA VAL A 42 27.44 10.57 6.81
C VAL A 42 28.71 9.76 7.12
N ARG A 43 29.75 9.90 6.29
CA ARG A 43 31.07 9.29 6.56
C ARG A 43 31.73 9.82 7.83
N LYS A 44 31.63 11.13 8.09
CA LYS A 44 32.15 11.73 9.34
C LYS A 44 31.40 11.21 10.58
N ALA A 45 30.13 10.86 10.43
CA ALA A 45 29.33 10.24 11.49
C ALA A 45 29.61 8.73 11.67
N GLY A 46 30.46 8.12 10.84
CA GLY A 46 30.85 6.72 10.95
C GLY A 46 29.98 5.74 10.16
N TYR A 47 29.19 6.24 9.21
CA TYR A 47 28.33 5.42 8.35
C TYR A 47 28.83 5.40 6.91
N ASP A 48 28.55 4.32 6.20
CA ASP A 48 28.92 4.17 4.80
C ASP A 48 27.81 4.65 3.86
N THR A 49 28.25 5.17 2.72
CA THR A 49 27.36 5.65 1.66
C THR A 49 27.78 5.08 0.31
N GLU A 50 26.80 4.62 -0.45
CA GLU A 50 26.99 4.16 -1.82
C GLU A 50 26.09 4.92 -2.78
N LYS A 51 26.50 5.02 -4.05
CA LYS A 51 25.63 5.49 -5.13
C LYS A 51 25.09 4.29 -5.87
N LEU A 52 23.76 4.15 -5.92
CA LEU A 52 23.09 3.10 -6.66
C LEU A 52 21.98 3.71 -7.51
N ALA A 53 22.00 3.44 -8.82
CA ALA A 53 20.99 3.88 -9.78
C ALA A 53 20.66 5.40 -9.75
N GLY A 54 21.65 6.24 -9.42
CA GLY A 54 21.48 7.70 -9.33
C GLY A 54 21.00 8.23 -7.97
N SER A 55 20.68 7.34 -7.02
CA SER A 55 20.35 7.69 -5.64
C SER A 55 21.53 7.44 -4.70
N ILE A 56 21.61 8.22 -3.63
CA ILE A 56 22.55 7.98 -2.53
C ILE A 56 21.87 7.03 -1.55
N ILE A 57 22.57 5.98 -1.14
CA ILE A 57 22.13 5.00 -0.15
C ILE A 57 23.04 5.10 1.06
N THR A 58 22.49 4.93 2.26
CA THR A 58 23.27 4.87 3.50
C THR A 58 22.90 3.63 4.30
N ASP A 59 23.92 2.92 4.75
CA ASP A 59 23.78 1.73 5.59
C ASP A 59 23.69 2.11 7.06
N LEU A 60 22.68 1.56 7.76
CA LEU A 60 22.45 1.83 9.18
C LEU A 60 22.89 0.69 10.10
N ASP A 61 23.09 -0.52 9.58
CA ASP A 61 23.36 -1.71 10.40
C ASP A 61 24.19 -2.76 9.64
N PHE A 62 25.40 -2.37 9.23
CA PHE A 62 26.37 -3.27 8.57
C PHE A 62 25.74 -4.13 7.45
N GLY A 63 24.92 -3.51 6.59
CA GLY A 63 24.25 -4.15 5.47
C GLY A 63 22.89 -4.82 5.76
N ARG A 64 22.36 -4.77 6.99
CA ARG A 64 21.02 -5.32 7.31
C ARG A 64 19.86 -4.36 7.04
N SER A 65 20.14 -3.07 7.00
CA SER A 65 19.16 -2.02 6.70
C SER A 65 19.84 -0.83 6.05
N HIS A 66 19.22 -0.34 4.99
CA HIS A 66 19.65 0.81 4.21
C HIS A 66 18.49 1.81 4.04
N PHE A 67 18.80 3.07 3.79
CA PHE A 67 17.81 4.07 3.41
C PHE A 67 18.32 4.95 2.27
N PHE A 68 17.40 5.66 1.62
CA PHE A 68 17.69 6.46 0.44
C PHE A 68 17.71 7.95 0.76
N TRP A 69 18.51 8.70 0.02
CA TRP A 69 18.41 10.16 -0.05
C TRP A 69 17.74 10.57 -1.34
N GLU A 70 16.68 11.36 -1.21
CA GLU A 70 15.93 11.89 -2.34
C GLU A 70 15.88 13.41 -2.30
N HIS A 71 15.80 14.04 -3.46
CA HIS A 71 15.63 15.48 -3.57
C HIS A 71 14.16 15.80 -3.87
N ILE A 72 13.40 16.08 -2.81
CA ILE A 72 11.94 16.28 -2.84
C ILE A 72 11.66 17.77 -2.62
N ASN A 73 10.88 18.39 -3.51
CA ASN A 73 10.48 19.81 -3.41
C ASN A 73 11.65 20.81 -3.21
N GLY A 74 12.82 20.54 -3.81
CA GLY A 74 13.99 21.41 -3.66
C GLY A 74 14.80 21.17 -2.39
N GLN A 75 14.51 20.10 -1.64
CA GLN A 75 15.15 19.78 -0.37
C GLN A 75 15.61 18.32 -0.32
N TRP A 76 16.83 18.09 0.17
CA TRP A 76 17.32 16.74 0.44
C TRP A 76 16.55 16.12 1.61
N THR A 77 16.04 14.92 1.38
CA THR A 77 15.16 14.19 2.29
C THR A 77 15.68 12.78 2.47
N ALA A 78 15.84 12.35 3.72
CA ALA A 78 16.15 10.96 4.03
C ALA A 78 14.85 10.15 4.05
N VAL A 79 14.83 9.04 3.32
CA VAL A 79 13.65 8.19 3.10
C VAL A 79 13.89 6.83 3.72
N PHE A 80 13.36 6.63 4.93
CA PHE A 80 13.46 5.39 5.70
C PHE A 80 12.25 4.49 5.46
N SER A 81 12.37 3.19 5.69
CA SER A 81 11.21 2.32 5.79
C SER A 81 10.52 2.51 7.15
N LYS A 82 9.18 2.47 7.20
CA LYS A 82 8.43 2.43 8.46
C LYS A 82 8.69 1.17 9.30
N SER A 83 9.26 0.12 8.69
CA SER A 83 9.71 -1.07 9.40
C SER A 83 11.06 -0.89 10.10
N ASP A 84 11.79 0.19 9.81
CA ASP A 84 13.08 0.44 10.43
C ASP A 84 12.92 0.86 11.89
N SER A 85 13.86 0.44 12.74
CA SER A 85 13.80 0.76 14.16
C SER A 85 13.90 2.27 14.38
N LYS A 86 12.84 2.86 14.96
CA LYS A 86 12.79 4.29 15.34
C LYS A 86 14.00 4.70 16.19
N GLN A 87 14.41 3.84 17.11
CA GLN A 87 15.58 4.09 17.96
C GLN A 87 16.86 4.19 17.12
N LYS A 88 17.02 3.35 16.09
CA LYS A 88 18.18 3.43 15.18
C LYS A 88 18.17 4.70 14.35
N ILE A 89 16.99 5.10 13.85
CA ILE A 89 16.83 6.36 13.11
C ILE A 89 17.19 7.57 14.01
N GLU A 90 16.72 7.58 15.26
CA GLU A 90 17.03 8.65 16.22
C GLU A 90 18.52 8.71 16.57
N VAL A 91 19.17 7.56 16.75
CA VAL A 91 20.63 7.49 16.98
C VAL A 91 21.38 8.05 15.77
N PHE A 92 21.06 7.58 14.56
CA PHE A 92 21.64 8.06 13.32
C PHE A 92 21.53 9.58 13.17
N ILE A 93 20.33 10.13 13.39
CA ILE A 93 20.07 11.57 13.30
C ILE A 93 20.91 12.37 14.32
N ASN A 94 21.06 11.84 15.54
CA ASN A 94 21.91 12.46 16.56
C ASN A 94 23.38 12.45 16.14
N ASP A 95 23.85 11.37 15.51
CA ASP A 95 25.23 11.26 15.05
C ASP A 95 25.52 12.23 13.90
N LEU A 96 24.59 12.40 12.95
CA LEU A 96 24.71 13.42 11.89
C LEU A 96 24.78 14.84 12.46
N ASN A 97 23.87 15.18 13.38
CA ASN A 97 23.83 16.50 14.01
C ASN A 97 25.14 16.78 14.79
N LYS A 98 25.69 15.79 15.49
CA LYS A 98 27.00 15.89 16.17
C LYS A 98 28.14 16.05 15.16
N ALA A 99 28.13 15.29 14.07
CA ALA A 99 29.19 15.33 13.07
C ALA A 99 29.31 16.70 12.40
N VAL A 100 28.21 17.42 12.17
CA VAL A 100 28.24 18.75 11.54
C VAL A 100 28.24 19.89 12.56
N GLY A 101 27.88 19.64 13.82
CA GLY A 101 27.85 20.65 14.86
C GLY A 101 26.71 21.67 14.69
N ARG A 102 25.70 21.33 13.88
CA ARG A 102 24.46 22.11 13.68
C ARG A 102 23.28 21.15 13.54
N GLN A 103 22.07 21.64 13.79
CA GLN A 103 20.86 20.85 13.52
C GLN A 103 20.61 20.78 12.02
N ILE A 104 20.80 19.60 11.44
CA ILE A 104 20.50 19.30 10.03
C ILE A 104 19.09 18.73 9.88
N ILE A 105 18.62 18.05 10.92
CA ILE A 105 17.30 17.44 11.00
C ILE A 105 16.64 17.95 12.28
N ASP A 106 15.45 18.54 12.15
CA ASP A 106 14.66 18.96 13.30
C ASP A 106 14.09 17.74 14.03
N ARG A 107 14.32 17.69 15.35
CA ARG A 107 13.83 16.62 16.24
C ARG A 107 12.30 16.58 16.33
N GLY A 108 11.62 17.70 16.07
CA GLY A 108 10.16 17.80 16.03
C GLY A 108 9.53 16.93 14.94
N THR A 109 10.24 16.76 13.82
CA THR A 109 9.80 15.98 12.64
C THR A 109 9.51 14.51 12.95
N LEU A 110 10.20 13.92 13.95
CA LEU A 110 9.98 12.53 14.39
C LEU A 110 8.91 12.39 15.49
N SER A 111 8.50 13.52 16.10
CA SER A 111 7.48 13.56 17.15
C SER A 111 6.06 13.71 16.60
N GLU A 112 5.87 14.31 15.42
CA GLU A 112 4.58 14.20 14.70
C GLU A 112 4.30 12.78 14.17
N THR A 113 5.32 11.90 14.21
CA THR A 113 5.17 10.45 13.99
C THR A 113 4.74 9.68 15.25
N ARG A 114 4.38 10.37 16.34
CA ARG A 114 3.73 9.76 17.52
C ARG A 114 2.31 9.37 17.11
N ASN A 115 2.06 8.07 17.00
CA ASN A 115 0.77 7.45 16.70
C ASN A 115 0.30 7.50 15.24
N ASN A 116 1.04 6.85 14.35
CA ASN A 116 0.35 6.11 13.31
C ASN A 116 0.93 4.70 13.23
N SER A 117 0.17 3.77 13.81
CA SER A 117 -0.02 2.41 13.30
C SER A 117 0.05 2.36 11.77
N LEU A 118 0.28 1.20 11.18
CA LEU A 118 0.04 0.94 9.75
C LEU A 118 -1.40 1.38 9.40
N SER A 119 -1.63 2.64 9.04
CA SER A 119 -2.87 3.31 9.47
C SER A 119 -4.01 3.26 8.48
N ALA A 120 -3.81 2.74 7.28
CA ALA A 120 -4.86 2.39 6.32
C ALA A 120 -4.22 2.13 4.95
N PHE A 121 -4.45 0.96 4.36
CA PHE A 121 -4.16 0.70 2.95
C PHE A 121 -5.43 0.94 2.14
N PRO A 122 -5.38 1.76 1.07
CA PRO A 122 -6.54 1.94 0.21
C PRO A 122 -6.84 0.64 -0.54
N THR A 123 -8.12 0.26 -0.62
CA THR A 123 -8.59 -0.85 -1.45
C THR A 123 -9.51 -0.34 -2.56
N ASN A 124 -9.95 -1.22 -3.46
CA ASN A 124 -11.00 -0.92 -4.42
C ASN A 124 -12.40 -1.37 -3.94
N PHE A 125 -12.50 -1.95 -2.73
CA PHE A 125 -13.74 -2.52 -2.22
C PHE A 125 -14.70 -1.39 -1.89
N ARG A 126 -15.89 -1.37 -2.48
CA ARG A 126 -16.91 -0.33 -2.20
C ARG A 126 -18.14 -0.89 -1.52
N ASP A 127 -18.54 -2.08 -1.93
CA ASP A 127 -19.68 -2.79 -1.36
C ASP A 127 -19.21 -3.66 -0.18
N GLY A 128 -19.66 -3.29 1.03
CA GLY A 128 -19.33 -3.98 2.28
C GLY A 128 -20.04 -5.33 2.48
N GLU A 129 -21.18 -5.58 1.83
CA GLU A 129 -21.80 -6.91 1.85
C GLU A 129 -21.05 -7.85 0.93
N LEU A 130 -20.64 -7.35 -0.24
CA LEU A 130 -19.81 -8.11 -1.16
C LEU A 130 -18.45 -8.46 -0.53
N LEU A 131 -17.78 -7.48 0.10
CA LEU A 131 -16.51 -7.71 0.79
C LEU A 131 -16.67 -8.75 1.90
N PHE A 132 -17.74 -8.65 2.71
CA PHE A 132 -18.00 -9.62 3.76
C PHE A 132 -18.25 -11.04 3.22
N LYS A 133 -18.97 -11.17 2.10
CA LYS A 133 -19.19 -12.45 1.41
C LYS A 133 -17.89 -13.02 0.87
N THR A 134 -17.09 -12.21 0.17
CA THR A 134 -15.78 -12.59 -0.37
C THR A 134 -14.85 -13.13 0.71
N LEU A 135 -14.75 -12.43 1.86
CA LEU A 135 -13.94 -12.88 2.98
C LEU A 135 -14.40 -14.26 3.49
N LYS A 136 -15.71 -14.51 3.60
CA LYS A 136 -16.24 -15.82 3.97
C LYS A 136 -15.94 -16.91 2.95
N GLU A 137 -16.02 -16.60 1.66
CA GLU A 137 -15.73 -17.57 0.59
C GLU A 137 -14.26 -17.99 0.58
N LEU A 138 -13.36 -17.08 0.96
CA LEU A 138 -11.94 -17.36 1.20
C LEU A 138 -11.65 -18.14 2.49
N GLY A 139 -12.69 -18.55 3.24
CA GLY A 139 -12.54 -19.25 4.51
C GLY A 139 -12.09 -18.35 5.68
N ILE A 140 -12.08 -17.04 5.48
CA ILE A 140 -11.82 -16.07 6.54
C ILE A 140 -13.12 -15.88 7.33
N ASN A 141 -13.00 -15.69 8.65
CA ASN A 141 -14.16 -15.44 9.53
C ASN A 141 -14.27 -13.94 9.86
N PRO A 142 -14.89 -13.11 9.00
CA PRO A 142 -15.09 -11.70 9.27
C PRO A 142 -16.19 -11.48 10.32
N THR A 143 -16.02 -10.43 11.11
CA THR A 143 -16.99 -9.95 12.10
C THR A 143 -17.32 -8.49 11.81
N ARG A 144 -18.59 -8.11 11.97
CA ARG A 144 -19.01 -6.70 11.83
C ARG A 144 -18.87 -6.00 13.19
N ARG A 145 -18.29 -4.80 13.18
CA ARG A 145 -18.25 -3.89 14.33
C ARG A 145 -18.72 -2.51 13.88
N GLY A 146 -20.03 -2.28 13.96
CA GLY A 146 -20.64 -1.07 13.40
C GLY A 146 -20.46 -1.04 11.87
N SER A 147 -19.82 0.00 11.35
CA SER A 147 -19.46 0.15 9.93
C SER A 147 -18.15 -0.54 9.53
N GLU A 148 -17.46 -1.17 10.48
CA GLU A 148 -16.18 -1.82 10.25
C GLU A 148 -16.36 -3.33 10.01
N ILE A 149 -15.51 -3.90 9.17
CA ILE A 149 -15.37 -5.34 9.01
C ILE A 149 -14.00 -5.72 9.56
N VAL A 150 -13.99 -6.58 10.59
CA VAL A 150 -12.76 -7.02 11.26
C VAL A 150 -12.57 -8.51 11.05
N CYS A 151 -11.39 -8.92 10.64
CA CYS A 151 -11.03 -10.32 10.52
C CYS A 151 -9.60 -10.60 10.96
N LYS A 152 -9.32 -11.88 11.21
CA LYS A 152 -8.01 -12.38 11.56
C LYS A 152 -7.53 -13.34 10.48
N VAL A 153 -6.33 -13.11 9.98
CA VAL A 153 -5.65 -13.98 9.01
C VAL A 153 -4.28 -14.31 9.59
N GLU A 154 -4.06 -15.58 9.92
CA GLU A 154 -2.90 -16.05 10.69
C GLU A 154 -2.70 -15.25 12.00
N GLN A 155 -1.60 -14.50 12.11
CA GLN A 155 -1.28 -13.62 13.25
C GLN A 155 -1.72 -12.17 13.03
N SER A 156 -2.13 -11.83 11.81
CA SER A 156 -2.50 -10.47 11.40
C SER A 156 -3.98 -10.19 11.70
N HIS A 157 -4.26 -8.99 12.20
CA HIS A 157 -5.62 -8.50 12.38
C HIS A 157 -5.87 -7.42 11.34
N LEU A 158 -6.90 -7.62 10.52
CA LEU A 158 -7.31 -6.71 9.46
C LEU A 158 -8.60 -6.00 9.89
N THR A 159 -8.62 -4.68 9.78
CA THR A 159 -9.80 -3.85 10.05
C THR A 159 -10.11 -3.03 8.81
N PHE A 160 -11.20 -3.36 8.14
CA PHE A 160 -11.69 -2.62 6.98
C PHE A 160 -12.63 -1.51 7.46
N ARG A 161 -12.30 -0.26 7.11
CA ARG A 161 -13.09 0.94 7.40
C ARG A 161 -13.53 1.63 6.12
N GLN A 162 -14.76 2.11 6.08
CA GLN A 162 -15.29 2.89 4.96
C GLN A 162 -15.72 4.27 5.44
N SER A 163 -15.38 5.30 4.67
CA SER A 163 -15.81 6.68 4.93
C SER A 163 -16.74 7.14 3.81
N GLY A 164 -18.05 7.16 4.05
CA GLY A 164 -19.05 7.52 3.04
C GLY A 164 -19.02 6.59 1.83
N ASP A 165 -19.05 7.17 0.62
CA ASP A 165 -19.04 6.45 -0.67
C ASP A 165 -17.63 6.08 -1.18
N HIS A 166 -16.60 6.35 -0.37
CA HIS A 166 -15.24 5.98 -0.73
C HIS A 166 -15.01 4.47 -0.58
N PRO A 167 -14.04 3.90 -1.31
CA PRO A 167 -13.61 2.53 -1.07
C PRO A 167 -13.16 2.31 0.38
N PHE A 168 -13.27 1.08 0.84
CA PHE A 168 -12.72 0.67 2.12
C PHE A 168 -11.21 0.90 2.16
N GLN A 169 -10.74 1.17 3.35
CA GLN A 169 -9.33 1.15 3.72
C GLN A 169 -9.12 -0.01 4.69
N VAL A 170 -7.99 -0.68 4.62
CA VAL A 170 -7.65 -1.78 5.54
C VAL A 170 -6.53 -1.37 6.47
N GLU A 171 -6.75 -1.48 7.77
CA GLU A 171 -5.74 -1.31 8.81
C GLU A 171 -5.23 -2.68 9.23
N ILE A 172 -3.92 -2.80 9.42
CA ILE A 172 -3.26 -4.09 9.63
C ILE A 172 -2.46 -4.03 10.91
N HIS A 173 -2.77 -4.91 11.84
CA HIS A 173 -2.05 -5.05 13.11
C HIS A 173 -1.37 -6.42 13.20
N ASN A 174 -0.18 -6.45 13.81
CA ASN A 174 0.59 -7.67 14.08
C ASN A 174 0.96 -8.49 12.83
N ALA A 175 1.31 -7.82 11.73
CA ALA A 175 1.78 -8.47 10.52
C ALA A 175 3.19 -9.08 10.74
N PRO A 176 3.39 -10.40 10.54
CA PRO A 176 4.70 -11.04 10.68
C PRO A 176 5.60 -10.80 9.46
N ASP A 177 5.03 -10.72 8.25
CA ASP A 177 5.71 -10.40 6.99
C ASP A 177 4.74 -9.61 6.08
N LEU A 178 5.19 -8.46 5.58
CA LEU A 178 4.41 -7.58 4.72
C LEU A 178 4.15 -8.19 3.32
N ARG A 179 5.00 -9.09 2.83
CA ARG A 179 4.79 -9.80 1.57
C ARG A 179 3.58 -10.73 1.66
N LYS A 180 3.47 -11.48 2.77
CA LYS A 180 2.31 -12.35 3.03
C LYS A 180 1.02 -11.56 3.15
N VAL A 181 1.07 -10.42 3.83
CA VAL A 181 -0.08 -9.51 3.92
C VAL A 181 -0.54 -9.07 2.53
N PHE A 182 0.40 -8.79 1.62
CA PHE A 182 0.06 -8.44 0.25
C PHE A 182 -0.54 -9.61 -0.54
N GLU A 183 0.01 -10.82 -0.41
CA GLU A 183 -0.56 -12.03 -1.01
C GLU A 183 -2.03 -12.17 -0.59
N TYR A 184 -2.31 -12.05 0.73
CA TYR A 184 -3.69 -12.09 1.23
C TYR A 184 -4.59 -10.99 0.67
N LEU A 185 -4.12 -9.74 0.59
CA LEU A 185 -4.92 -8.65 0.04
C LEU A 185 -5.18 -8.83 -1.46
N SER A 186 -4.22 -9.39 -2.20
CA SER A 186 -4.37 -9.69 -3.63
C SER A 186 -5.36 -10.81 -3.88
N ASP A 187 -5.33 -11.85 -3.05
CA ASP A 187 -6.30 -12.95 -3.11
C ASP A 187 -7.72 -12.42 -2.82
N ILE A 188 -7.85 -11.56 -1.80
CA ILE A 188 -9.13 -10.89 -1.50
C ILE A 188 -9.58 -10.02 -2.67
N ASP A 189 -8.68 -9.29 -3.33
CA ASP A 189 -9.02 -8.46 -4.49
C ASP A 189 -9.52 -9.28 -5.68
N ALA A 190 -8.78 -10.33 -6.04
CA ALA A 190 -9.12 -11.20 -7.15
C ALA A 190 -10.51 -11.84 -6.94
N ASP A 191 -10.76 -12.36 -5.74
CA ASP A 191 -12.05 -12.97 -5.40
C ASP A 191 -13.16 -11.91 -5.29
N TYR A 192 -12.88 -10.71 -4.78
CA TYR A 192 -13.85 -9.61 -4.76
C TYR A 192 -14.32 -9.24 -6.17
N ARG A 193 -13.38 -9.15 -7.13
CA ARG A 193 -13.70 -8.87 -8.53
C ARG A 193 -14.57 -9.98 -9.14
N ARG A 194 -14.27 -11.25 -8.85
CA ARG A 194 -15.10 -12.39 -9.26
C ARG A 194 -16.51 -12.28 -8.69
N CYS A 195 -16.65 -12.06 -7.38
CA CYS A 195 -17.96 -11.90 -6.75
C CYS A 195 -18.73 -10.69 -7.31
N LEU A 196 -18.04 -9.59 -7.60
CA LEU A 196 -18.64 -8.39 -8.20
C LEU A 196 -19.18 -8.68 -9.59
N GLN A 197 -18.40 -9.34 -10.43
CA GLN A 197 -18.79 -9.74 -11.77
C GLN A 197 -20.05 -10.62 -11.74
N GLU A 198 -20.10 -11.62 -10.87
CA GLU A 198 -21.30 -12.45 -10.68
C GLU A 198 -22.52 -11.65 -10.22
N ALA A 199 -22.33 -10.72 -9.28
CA ALA A 199 -23.41 -9.90 -8.76
C ALA A 199 -23.97 -8.95 -9.84
N VAL A 200 -23.10 -8.33 -10.63
CA VAL A 200 -23.48 -7.47 -11.76
C VAL A 200 -24.22 -8.28 -12.82
N TYR A 201 -23.70 -9.44 -13.19
CA TYR A 201 -24.32 -10.34 -14.15
C TYR A 201 -25.72 -10.77 -13.72
N LYS A 202 -25.91 -11.20 -12.46
CA LYS A 202 -27.22 -11.59 -11.91
C LYS A 202 -28.21 -10.41 -11.92
N LYS A 203 -27.76 -9.21 -11.54
CA LYS A 203 -28.59 -7.99 -11.59
C LYS A 203 -28.99 -7.62 -13.01
N LEU A 204 -28.07 -7.71 -13.97
CA LEU A 204 -28.37 -7.46 -15.38
C LEU A 204 -29.41 -8.44 -15.90
N LYS A 205 -29.26 -9.75 -15.67
CA LYS A 205 -30.26 -10.76 -16.08
C LYS A 205 -31.64 -10.53 -15.47
N ALA A 206 -31.70 -10.18 -14.18
CA ALA A 206 -32.97 -9.87 -13.54
C ALA A 206 -33.64 -8.64 -14.17
N ARG A 207 -32.87 -7.56 -14.40
CA ARG A 207 -33.38 -6.32 -14.99
C ARG A 207 -33.82 -6.49 -16.44
N THR A 208 -33.08 -7.25 -17.25
CA THR A 208 -33.47 -7.51 -18.65
C THR A 208 -34.75 -8.34 -18.72
N ALA A 209 -34.92 -9.31 -17.81
CA ALA A 209 -36.16 -10.07 -17.69
C ALA A 209 -37.35 -9.17 -17.27
N GLU A 210 -37.15 -8.26 -16.30
CA GLU A 210 -38.18 -7.29 -15.89
C GLU A 210 -38.57 -6.30 -17.00
N GLN A 211 -37.61 -5.94 -17.87
CA GLN A 211 -37.81 -4.98 -18.95
C GLN A 211 -38.17 -5.63 -20.30
N ASN A 212 -38.43 -6.94 -20.35
CA ASN A 212 -38.65 -7.72 -21.58
C ASN A 212 -37.55 -7.52 -22.64
N ILE A 213 -36.32 -7.20 -22.21
CA ILE A 213 -35.15 -7.09 -23.09
C ILE A 213 -34.59 -8.50 -23.27
N ALA A 214 -34.53 -8.98 -24.51
CA ALA A 214 -33.98 -10.29 -24.81
C ALA A 214 -32.45 -10.27 -24.77
N ILE A 215 -31.85 -11.29 -24.16
CA ILE A 215 -30.41 -11.53 -24.26
C ILE A 215 -30.17 -12.21 -25.61
N GLU A 216 -29.41 -11.56 -26.47
CA GLU A 216 -29.09 -12.05 -27.83
C GLU A 216 -27.93 -13.06 -27.78
N SER A 217 -26.88 -12.75 -27.02
CA SER A 217 -25.75 -13.66 -26.82
C SER A 217 -25.10 -13.47 -25.45
N GLU A 218 -24.51 -14.56 -24.97
CA GLU A 218 -23.71 -14.62 -23.75
C GLU A 218 -22.42 -15.37 -24.10
N GLU A 219 -21.28 -14.70 -23.92
CA GLU A 219 -19.96 -15.25 -24.22
C GLU A 219 -19.03 -15.09 -23.02
N VAL A 220 -18.29 -16.14 -22.69
CA VAL A 220 -17.21 -16.10 -21.70
C VAL A 220 -15.89 -16.08 -22.47
N LEU A 221 -15.13 -15.00 -22.31
CA LEU A 221 -13.84 -14.81 -22.98
C LEU A 221 -12.71 -15.57 -22.27
N GLU A 222 -11.55 -15.69 -22.93
CA GLU A 222 -10.38 -16.41 -22.42
C GLU A 222 -9.85 -15.85 -21.08
N ASP A 223 -10.11 -14.57 -20.80
CA ASP A 223 -9.76 -13.89 -19.55
C ASP A 223 -10.83 -14.04 -18.45
N ASN A 224 -11.83 -14.92 -18.65
CA ASN A 224 -13.01 -15.10 -17.82
C ASN A 224 -13.92 -13.86 -17.70
N SER A 225 -13.77 -12.87 -18.60
CA SER A 225 -14.77 -11.82 -18.72
C SER A 225 -16.05 -12.35 -19.38
N ILE A 226 -17.20 -11.74 -19.05
CA ILE A 226 -18.51 -12.14 -19.58
C ILE A 226 -19.02 -11.00 -20.45
N VAL A 227 -19.25 -11.26 -21.73
CA VAL A 227 -19.87 -10.34 -22.68
C VAL A 227 -21.34 -10.73 -22.84
N LEU A 228 -22.22 -9.75 -22.63
CA LEU A 228 -23.66 -9.89 -22.83
C LEU A 228 -24.09 -8.95 -23.95
N THR A 229 -24.71 -9.51 -25.00
CA THR A 229 -25.37 -8.72 -26.06
C THR A 229 -26.86 -8.68 -25.76
N LEU A 230 -27.42 -7.48 -25.72
CA LEU A 230 -28.83 -7.25 -25.39
C LEU A 230 -29.57 -6.73 -26.62
N ASN A 231 -30.68 -7.36 -26.97
CA ASN A 231 -31.61 -6.84 -27.96
C ASN A 231 -32.56 -5.85 -27.28
N ILE A 232 -32.13 -4.59 -27.29
CA ILE A 232 -32.97 -3.44 -26.97
C ILE A 232 -33.85 -3.15 -28.18
N GLY A 233 -34.95 -3.88 -28.33
CA GLY A 233 -35.87 -3.70 -29.46
C GLY A 233 -36.04 -2.22 -29.82
N ALA A 234 -35.65 -1.85 -31.04
CA ALA A 234 -35.92 -0.52 -31.55
C ALA A 234 -37.43 -0.44 -31.82
N ASP A 235 -38.11 0.53 -31.20
CA ASP A 235 -39.43 0.98 -31.65
C ASP A 235 -39.38 1.41 -33.13
#